data_AF-T0N0D5-F1
#
_entry.id   AF-T0N0D5-F1
#
_cell.length_a   1.000
_cell.length_b   1.000
_cell.length_c   1.000
_cell.angle_alpha   90.00
_cell.angle_beta   90.00
_cell.angle_gamma   90.00
#
_symmetry.space_group_name_H-M   'P 1'
#
loop_
_entity.id
_entity.type
_entity.pdbx_description
1 polymer ?
#
loop_
_entity_poly.entity_id
_entity_poly.type
_entity_poly.pdbx_seq_one_letter_code
_entity_poly.pdbx_strand_id
1 'polypeptide(L)'
;MNFYESQLNFIKNTLGNCDKVLAFDLETLVKNNSFLANERIIAISITTSDMKTRLMIADNDSEDEEYRILLDFNKLIADYRPEIIIGFNHAAYDIPLIYTKLVKLAYAKQLWDLKFFFATSFIVDMMYICAMDLFSWTGEYKIRGLKKLLEHERYSKLPLDKKKGIVEIDGMNKAEAIESLWKTDRKKFMEYCKGDTRDVLILYNYIFKGEGIS
;
A
#
# COMPACT_ATOMS: atom_id res chain seq x y z
N MET A 1 16.57 13.02 22.78
CA MET A 1 15.86 12.54 21.58
C MET A 1 16.84 11.74 20.77
N ASN A 2 16.56 10.45 20.53
CA ASN A 2 17.45 9.63 19.70
C ASN A 2 17.26 9.96 18.21
N PHE A 3 18.08 9.34 17.34
CA PHE A 3 18.04 9.56 15.90
C PHE A 3 16.66 9.27 15.29
N TYR A 4 16.04 8.13 15.64
CA TYR A 4 14.75 7.71 15.07
C TYR A 4 13.59 8.62 15.50
N GLU A 5 13.57 9.06 16.76
CA GLU A 5 12.60 10.05 17.25
C GLU A 5 12.77 11.40 16.55
N SER A 6 14.02 11.86 16.40
CA SER A 6 14.34 13.12 15.73
C SER A 6 13.91 13.07 14.26
N GLN A 7 14.21 11.96 13.58
CA GLN A 7 13.83 11.72 12.20
C GLN A 7 12.31 11.67 12.03
N LEU A 8 11.60 10.92 12.88
CA LEU A 8 10.15 10.85 12.83
C LEU A 8 9.52 12.23 13.08
N ASN A 9 10.02 13.00 14.04
CA ASN A 9 9.54 14.36 14.31
C ASN A 9 9.78 15.29 13.12
N PHE A 10 10.94 15.22 12.46
CA PHE A 10 11.20 15.98 11.24
C PHE A 10 10.18 15.63 10.13
N ILE A 11 9.94 14.34 9.91
CA ILE A 11 8.97 13.88 8.89
C ILE A 11 7.56 14.34 9.26
N LYS A 12 7.15 14.21 10.54
CA LYS A 12 5.85 14.68 11.03
C LYS A 12 5.65 16.17 10.84
N ASN A 13 6.66 16.98 11.17
CA ASN A 13 6.59 18.44 11.00
C ASN A 13 6.53 18.85 9.53
N THR A 14 7.14 18.06 8.64
CA THR A 14 7.12 18.32 7.20
C THR A 14 5.79 17.92 6.56
N LEU A 15 5.23 16.78 6.95
CA LEU A 15 4.12 16.13 6.25
C LEU A 15 2.78 16.20 6.99
N GLY A 16 2.78 16.54 8.28
CA GLY A 16 1.59 16.52 9.14
C GLY A 16 0.51 17.51 8.74
N ASN A 17 0.84 18.52 7.92
CA ASN A 17 -0.10 19.51 7.40
C ASN A 17 -0.63 19.21 6.00
N CYS A 18 -0.19 18.12 5.36
CA CYS A 18 -0.76 17.70 4.08
C CYS A 18 -2.14 17.06 4.31
N ASP A 19 -3.06 17.31 3.39
CA ASP A 19 -4.47 16.89 3.50
C ASP A 19 -4.81 15.78 2.49
N LYS A 20 -4.07 15.71 1.38
CA LYS A 20 -4.31 14.73 0.31
C LYS A 20 -3.36 13.56 0.39
N VAL A 21 -3.70 12.62 1.25
CA VAL A 21 -2.95 11.36 1.44
C VAL A 21 -3.62 10.24 0.64
N LEU A 22 -2.83 9.48 -0.12
CA LEU A 22 -3.27 8.32 -0.88
C LEU A 22 -2.49 7.10 -0.40
N ALA A 23 -3.17 6.12 0.19
CA ALA A 23 -2.60 4.82 0.50
C ALA A 23 -2.87 3.85 -0.65
N PHE A 24 -1.87 3.11 -1.11
CA PHE A 24 -2.08 2.05 -2.10
C PHE A 24 -1.27 0.78 -1.83
N ASP A 25 -1.76 -0.33 -2.36
CA ASP A 25 -1.15 -1.67 -2.28
C ASP A 25 -1.48 -2.45 -3.56
N LEU A 26 -0.57 -3.30 -4.01
CA LEU A 26 -0.74 -4.15 -5.19
C LEU A 26 -0.88 -5.62 -4.79
N GLU A 27 -1.70 -6.33 -5.56
CA GLU A 27 -1.69 -7.79 -5.53
C GLU A 27 -1.29 -8.32 -6.90
N THR A 28 -0.40 -9.32 -6.89
CA THR A 28 0.31 -9.80 -8.09
C THR A 28 0.23 -11.31 -8.22
N LEU A 29 0.33 -11.81 -9.46
CA LEU A 29 0.52 -13.23 -9.74
C LEU A 29 2.03 -13.52 -9.80
N VAL A 30 2.54 -14.12 -8.73
CA VAL A 30 3.94 -14.53 -8.61
C VAL A 30 4.09 -15.94 -9.19
N LYS A 31 4.62 -16.04 -10.42
CA LYS A 31 4.81 -17.34 -11.10
C LYS A 31 6.09 -18.07 -10.64
N ASN A 32 7.11 -17.31 -10.26
CA ASN A 32 8.38 -17.80 -9.73
C ASN A 32 8.69 -17.03 -8.44
N ASN A 33 9.29 -17.67 -7.43
CA ASN A 33 9.67 -17.04 -6.15
C ASN A 33 10.78 -15.97 -6.25
N SER A 34 10.94 -15.35 -7.42
CA SER A 34 11.88 -14.28 -7.71
C SER A 34 11.26 -12.93 -7.38
N PHE A 35 11.99 -12.10 -6.64
CA PHE A 35 11.55 -10.76 -6.27
C PHE A 35 11.60 -9.80 -7.47
N LEU A 36 10.52 -9.04 -7.68
CA LEU A 36 10.42 -8.02 -8.73
C LEU A 36 10.68 -8.56 -10.14
N ALA A 37 10.14 -9.75 -10.41
CA ALA A 37 10.32 -10.48 -11.66
C ALA A 37 9.30 -10.10 -12.75
N ASN A 38 8.84 -8.84 -12.76
CA ASN A 38 7.81 -8.33 -13.68
C ASN A 38 6.48 -9.10 -13.55
N GLU A 39 6.12 -9.47 -12.33
CA GLU A 39 4.89 -10.15 -11.95
C GLU A 39 3.66 -9.39 -12.47
N ARG A 40 2.61 -10.11 -12.85
CA ARG A 40 1.35 -9.51 -13.33
C ARG A 40 0.64 -8.86 -12.15
N ILE A 41 0.36 -7.56 -12.22
CA ILE A 41 -0.53 -6.88 -11.28
C ILE A 41 -1.97 -7.28 -11.61
N ILE A 42 -2.68 -7.83 -10.63
CA ILE A 42 -4.08 -8.24 -10.77
C ILE A 42 -5.03 -7.40 -9.93
N ALA A 43 -4.53 -6.67 -8.93
CA ALA A 43 -5.32 -5.69 -8.22
C ALA A 43 -4.49 -4.50 -7.76
N ILE A 44 -5.13 -3.35 -7.73
CA ILE A 44 -4.66 -2.13 -7.08
C ILE A 44 -5.75 -1.71 -6.11
N SER A 45 -5.41 -1.64 -4.83
CA SER A 45 -6.27 -1.06 -3.82
C SER A 45 -5.78 0.33 -3.47
N ILE A 46 -6.70 1.27 -3.31
CA ILE A 46 -6.39 2.66 -3.00
C ILE A 46 -7.37 3.17 -1.95
N THR A 47 -6.85 3.75 -0.87
CA THR A 47 -7.67 4.46 0.13
C THR A 47 -7.20 5.92 0.25
N THR A 48 -8.13 6.86 0.09
CA THR A 48 -7.89 8.31 0.17
C THR A 48 -8.19 8.87 1.56
N SER A 49 -7.77 10.11 1.84
CA SER A 49 -7.88 10.73 3.18
C SER A 49 -9.32 10.85 3.71
N ASP A 50 -10.32 10.82 2.82
CA ASP A 50 -11.75 10.72 3.18
C ASP A 50 -12.21 9.29 3.52
N MET A 51 -11.26 8.37 3.75
CA MET A 51 -11.45 6.95 4.05
C MET A 51 -12.22 6.16 2.99
N LYS A 52 -12.36 6.69 1.78
CA LYS A 52 -12.96 5.96 0.65
C LYS A 52 -11.93 5.04 0.01
N THR A 53 -12.31 3.78 -0.13
CA THR A 53 -11.49 2.79 -0.82
C THR A 53 -12.00 2.55 -2.25
N ARG A 54 -11.08 2.51 -3.20
CA ARG A 54 -11.29 2.11 -4.59
C ARG A 54 -10.47 0.86 -4.87
N LEU A 55 -11.08 -0.10 -5.57
CA LEU A 55 -10.42 -1.32 -5.99
C LEU A 55 -10.45 -1.39 -7.52
N MET A 56 -9.29 -1.58 -8.12
CA MET A 56 -9.14 -1.84 -9.55
C MET A 56 -8.62 -3.26 -9.67
N ILE A 57 -9.48 -4.18 -10.10
CA ILE A 57 -9.13 -5.60 -10.13
C ILE A 57 -9.28 -6.11 -11.56
N ALA A 58 -8.28 -6.85 -12.02
CA ALA A 58 -8.28 -7.54 -13.30
C ALA A 58 -9.35 -8.64 -13.32
N ASP A 59 -10.04 -8.77 -14.44
CA ASP A 59 -11.04 -9.84 -14.63
C ASP A 59 -10.40 -11.15 -15.11
N ASN A 60 -9.21 -11.09 -15.70
CA ASN A 60 -8.43 -12.23 -16.17
C ASN A 60 -6.90 -11.93 -16.17
N ASP A 61 -6.06 -12.95 -16.35
CA ASP A 61 -4.58 -12.80 -16.45
C ASP A 61 -4.23 -12.40 -17.89
N SER A 62 -4.28 -11.10 -18.18
CA SER A 62 -3.87 -10.55 -19.48
C SER A 62 -3.17 -9.20 -19.34
N GLU A 63 -2.41 -8.85 -20.39
CA GLU A 63 -1.75 -7.53 -20.50
C GLU A 63 -2.74 -6.38 -20.62
N ASP A 64 -3.84 -6.60 -21.33
CA ASP A 64 -4.87 -5.58 -21.50
C ASP A 64 -5.59 -5.28 -20.17
N GLU A 65 -5.85 -6.30 -19.35
CA GLU A 65 -6.43 -6.09 -18.02
C GLU A 65 -5.46 -5.41 -17.04
N GLU A 66 -4.18 -5.80 -17.03
CA GLU A 66 -3.16 -5.10 -16.23
C GLU A 66 -3.03 -3.64 -16.67
N TYR A 67 -3.01 -3.38 -17.98
CA TYR A 67 -2.98 -2.02 -18.50
C TYR A 67 -4.24 -1.24 -18.13
N ARG A 68 -5.43 -1.85 -18.19
CA ARG A 68 -6.70 -1.22 -17.82
C ARG A 68 -6.69 -0.77 -16.36
N ILE A 69 -6.29 -1.62 -15.42
CA ILE A 69 -6.25 -1.24 -13.99
C ILE A 69 -5.21 -0.16 -13.72
N LEU A 70 -4.06 -0.18 -14.42
CA LEU A 70 -3.06 0.88 -14.33
C LEU A 70 -3.57 2.20 -14.92
N LEU A 71 -4.33 2.15 -16.02
CA LEU A 71 -4.96 3.33 -16.62
C LEU A 71 -6.03 3.93 -15.69
N ASP A 72 -6.81 3.08 -15.01
CA ASP A 72 -7.79 3.52 -14.01
C ASP A 72 -7.09 4.16 -12.80
N PHE A 73 -5.94 3.61 -12.37
CA PHE A 73 -5.10 4.24 -11.34
C PHE A 73 -4.57 5.61 -11.82
N ASN A 74 -4.10 5.69 -13.06
CA ASN A 74 -3.64 6.96 -13.64
C ASN A 74 -4.72 8.04 -13.62
N LYS A 75 -5.95 7.71 -13.99
CA LYS A 75 -7.07 8.67 -13.93
C LYS A 75 -7.37 9.09 -12.51
N LEU A 76 -7.45 8.12 -11.58
CA LEU A 76 -7.73 8.41 -10.18
C LEU A 76 -6.66 9.34 -9.58
N ILE A 77 -5.38 9.09 -9.85
CA ILE A 77 -4.29 9.91 -9.29
C ILE A 77 -4.29 11.33 -9.87
N ALA A 78 -4.67 11.49 -11.15
CA ALA A 78 -4.82 12.78 -11.82
C ALA A 78 -5.95 13.63 -11.22
N ASP A 79 -7.06 12.97 -10.87
CA ASP A 79 -8.21 13.61 -10.25
C ASP A 79 -7.94 13.97 -8.79
N TYR A 80 -7.36 13.04 -8.02
CA TYR A 80 -7.12 13.22 -6.60
C TYR A 80 -5.99 14.21 -6.32
N ARG A 81 -4.89 14.11 -7.09
CA ARG A 81 -3.65 14.89 -6.96
C ARG A 81 -3.04 14.78 -5.57
N PRO A 82 -2.51 13.59 -5.19
CA PRO A 82 -1.99 13.37 -3.85
C PRO A 82 -0.78 14.25 -3.55
N GLU A 83 -0.73 14.79 -2.34
CA GLU A 83 0.48 15.41 -1.79
C GLU A 83 1.42 14.33 -1.24
N ILE A 84 0.83 13.27 -0.66
CA ILE A 84 1.54 12.15 -0.05
C ILE A 84 1.00 10.84 -0.60
N ILE A 85 1.91 9.95 -0.99
CA ILE A 85 1.61 8.58 -1.38
C ILE A 85 2.24 7.63 -0.36
N ILE A 86 1.39 6.87 0.31
CA ILE A 86 1.78 5.91 1.35
C ILE A 86 1.44 4.48 0.94
N GLY A 87 2.12 3.55 1.57
CA GLY A 87 1.94 2.11 1.39
C GLY A 87 2.83 1.38 2.40
N PHE A 88 2.81 0.04 2.37
CA PHE A 88 3.60 -0.77 3.29
C PHE A 88 4.64 -1.57 2.51
N ASN A 89 5.92 -1.20 2.64
CA ASN A 89 7.00 -1.71 1.80
C ASN A 89 6.86 -1.33 0.29
N HIS A 90 6.07 -0.29 0.00
CA HIS A 90 5.71 0.09 -1.37
C HIS A 90 6.83 0.79 -2.13
N ALA A 91 7.75 1.44 -1.41
CA ALA A 91 8.93 2.06 -2.00
C ALA A 91 9.92 1.00 -2.52
N ALA A 92 9.92 -0.19 -1.93
CA ALA A 92 10.83 -1.28 -2.30
C ALA A 92 10.21 -2.27 -3.30
N TYR A 93 8.87 -2.38 -3.37
CA TYR A 93 8.19 -3.36 -4.22
C TYR A 93 7.19 -2.71 -5.19
N ASP A 94 6.10 -2.14 -4.69
CA ASP A 94 4.96 -1.73 -5.52
C ASP A 94 5.29 -0.63 -6.53
N ILE A 95 5.95 0.44 -6.08
CA ILE A 95 6.34 1.56 -6.95
C ILE A 95 7.36 1.07 -8.00
N PRO A 96 8.47 0.38 -7.63
CA PRO A 96 9.37 -0.20 -8.61
C PRO A 96 8.66 -1.13 -9.62
N LEU A 97 7.74 -1.99 -9.16
CA LEU A 97 7.02 -2.90 -10.04
C LEU A 97 6.20 -2.12 -11.07
N ILE A 98 5.43 -1.11 -10.66
CA ILE A 98 4.69 -0.25 -11.59
C ILE A 98 5.66 0.42 -12.58
N TYR A 99 6.79 0.96 -12.12
CA TYR A 99 7.79 1.57 -13.01
C TYR A 99 8.29 0.59 -14.08
N THR A 100 8.52 -0.68 -13.74
CA THR A 100 8.93 -1.69 -14.73
C THR A 100 7.89 -1.90 -15.83
N LYS A 101 6.61 -1.66 -15.54
CA LYS A 101 5.52 -1.67 -16.53
C LYS A 101 5.53 -0.39 -17.37
N LEU A 102 5.61 0.76 -16.72
CA LEU A 102 5.53 2.07 -17.36
C LEU A 102 6.65 2.32 -18.39
N VAL A 103 7.86 1.82 -18.13
CA VAL A 103 9.00 1.96 -19.06
C VAL A 103 8.84 1.14 -20.34
N LYS A 104 8.02 0.08 -20.32
CA LYS A 104 7.78 -0.79 -21.48
C LYS A 104 6.64 -0.30 -22.38
N LEU A 105 5.83 0.65 -21.91
CA LEU A 105 4.70 1.17 -22.67
C LEU A 105 5.16 1.99 -23.88
N ALA A 106 4.50 1.80 -25.02
CA ALA A 106 4.65 2.69 -26.16
C ALA A 106 4.28 4.13 -25.77
N TYR A 107 4.91 5.13 -26.39
CA TYR A 107 4.72 6.54 -26.05
C TYR A 107 3.24 6.97 -25.99
N ALA A 108 2.42 6.52 -26.94
CA ALA A 108 1.00 6.84 -27.00
C ALA A 108 0.14 6.21 -25.88
N LYS A 109 0.67 5.20 -25.18
CA LYS A 109 0.02 4.52 -24.05
C LYS A 109 0.60 4.93 -22.69
N GLN A 110 1.44 5.96 -22.67
CA GLN A 110 2.11 6.37 -21.44
C GLN A 110 1.13 6.91 -20.40
N LEU A 111 1.31 6.47 -19.16
CA LEU A 111 0.51 6.86 -18.01
C LEU A 111 1.24 7.98 -17.27
N TRP A 112 1.14 9.20 -17.82
CA TRP A 112 1.95 10.34 -17.40
C TRP A 112 1.63 10.84 -16.01
N ASP A 113 0.37 10.77 -15.56
CA ASP A 113 -0.02 11.24 -14.23
C ASP A 113 0.58 10.36 -13.13
N LEU A 114 0.61 9.04 -13.31
CA LEU A 114 1.33 8.15 -12.39
C LEU A 114 2.80 8.53 -12.29
N LYS A 115 3.48 8.73 -13.43
CA LYS A 115 4.89 9.15 -13.44
C LYS A 115 5.09 10.48 -12.74
N PHE A 116 4.20 11.44 -13.01
CA PHE A 116 4.28 12.77 -12.44
C PHE A 116 4.12 12.74 -10.92
N PHE A 117 3.06 12.10 -10.39
CA PHE A 117 2.82 12.06 -8.95
C PHE A 117 3.80 11.16 -8.20
N PHE A 118 4.28 10.06 -8.79
CA PHE A 118 5.37 9.29 -8.17
C PHE A 118 6.69 10.08 -8.07
N ALA A 119 6.91 11.07 -8.94
CA ALA A 119 8.10 11.91 -8.91
C ALA A 119 7.94 13.20 -8.07
N THR A 120 6.70 13.64 -7.82
CA THR A 120 6.43 14.98 -7.23
C THR A 120 5.71 14.93 -5.88
N SER A 121 4.98 13.86 -5.57
CA SER A 121 4.40 13.64 -4.25
C SER A 121 5.46 13.12 -3.27
N PHE A 122 5.25 13.35 -1.98
CA PHE A 122 6.06 12.70 -0.95
C PHE A 122 5.73 11.20 -0.91
N ILE A 123 6.75 10.36 -1.12
CA ILE A 123 6.63 8.91 -0.97
C ILE A 123 7.03 8.54 0.45
N VAL A 124 6.08 8.03 1.23
CA VAL A 124 6.31 7.66 2.64
C VAL A 124 5.98 6.20 2.85
N ASP A 125 7.01 5.39 3.10
CA ASP A 125 6.84 3.96 3.35
C ASP A 125 6.55 3.72 4.82
N MET A 126 5.29 3.36 5.09
CA MET A 126 4.77 3.22 6.44
C MET A 126 5.41 2.08 7.22
N MET A 127 6.06 1.12 6.55
CA MET A 127 6.81 0.07 7.23
C MET A 127 7.93 0.65 8.11
N TYR A 128 8.66 1.63 7.60
CA TYR A 128 9.76 2.28 8.33
C TYR A 128 9.24 3.33 9.32
N ILE A 129 8.19 4.08 8.96
CA ILE A 129 7.55 5.03 9.88
C ILE A 129 7.05 4.32 11.13
N CYS A 130 6.38 3.18 10.97
CA CYS A 130 5.88 2.42 12.11
C CYS A 130 7.02 1.81 12.93
N ALA A 131 8.15 1.43 12.31
CA ALA A 131 9.34 1.00 13.04
C ALA A 131 9.94 2.15 13.89
N MET A 132 9.97 3.38 13.37
CA MET A 132 10.40 4.56 14.13
C MET A 132 9.42 4.92 15.25
N ASP A 133 8.12 4.86 14.98
CA ASP A 133 7.08 5.15 15.97
C ASP A 133 7.12 4.14 17.14
N LEU A 134 7.27 2.86 16.83
CA LEU A 134 7.44 1.81 17.83
C LEU A 134 8.77 1.90 18.60
N PHE A 135 9.82 2.50 18.04
CA PHE A 135 11.07 2.70 18.75
C PHE A 135 10.85 3.43 20.09
N SER A 136 9.99 4.47 20.08
CA SER A 136 9.65 5.24 21.28
C SER A 136 9.01 4.40 22.39
N TRP A 137 8.47 3.23 22.04
CA TRP A 137 7.78 2.32 22.95
C TRP A 137 8.64 1.12 23.35
N THR A 138 9.34 0.51 22.38
CA THR A 138 10.07 -0.75 22.59
C THR A 138 11.57 -0.54 22.83
N GLY A 139 12.10 0.66 22.54
CA GLY A 139 13.55 0.93 22.56
C GLY A 139 14.34 0.26 21.43
N GLU A 140 13.66 -0.35 20.46
CA GLU A 140 14.28 -1.15 19.40
C GLU A 140 13.74 -0.77 18.01
N TYR A 141 14.65 -0.50 17.08
CA TYR A 141 14.28 -0.27 15.68
C TYR A 141 14.18 -1.63 14.97
N LYS A 142 12.95 -2.10 14.79
CA LYS A 142 12.69 -3.41 14.18
C LYS A 142 11.58 -3.32 13.14
N ILE A 143 11.92 -3.69 11.91
CA ILE A 143 10.98 -3.83 10.81
C ILE A 143 10.12 -5.08 11.04
N ARG A 144 8.82 -4.96 10.82
CA ARG A 144 7.82 -6.02 11.03
C ARG A 144 6.91 -6.07 9.82
N GLY A 145 6.44 -7.26 9.45
CA GLY A 145 5.36 -7.38 8.46
C GLY A 145 4.06 -6.78 8.99
N LEU A 146 3.20 -6.28 8.09
CA LEU A 146 1.98 -5.55 8.44
C LEU A 146 1.10 -6.32 9.46
N LYS A 147 0.84 -7.61 9.26
CA LYS A 147 0.06 -8.43 10.21
C LYS A 147 0.59 -8.32 11.66
N LYS A 148 1.88 -8.61 11.87
CA LYS A 148 2.53 -8.53 13.19
C LYS A 148 2.53 -7.11 13.75
N LEU A 149 2.57 -6.11 12.88
CA LEU A 149 2.51 -4.71 13.28
C LEU A 149 1.11 -4.36 13.83
N LEU A 150 0.04 -4.74 13.12
CA LEU A 150 -1.35 -4.47 13.49
C LEU A 150 -1.80 -5.21 14.78
N GLU A 151 -1.06 -6.23 15.18
CA GLU A 151 -1.25 -6.99 16.43
C GLU A 151 -0.52 -6.34 17.63
N HIS A 152 0.36 -5.36 17.40
CA HIS A 152 1.14 -4.73 18.47
C HIS A 152 0.24 -3.93 19.43
N GLU A 153 0.52 -4.00 20.74
CA GLU A 153 -0.30 -3.38 21.79
C GLU A 153 -0.53 -1.87 21.58
N ARG A 154 0.49 -1.17 21.09
CA ARG A 154 0.44 0.27 20.74
C ARG A 154 -0.72 0.62 19.80
N TYR A 155 -1.07 -0.28 18.88
CA TYR A 155 -2.11 -0.05 17.87
C TYR A 155 -3.40 -0.82 18.17
N SER A 156 -3.49 -1.48 19.33
CA SER A 156 -4.61 -2.37 19.68
C SER A 156 -5.98 -1.67 19.73
N LYS A 157 -6.00 -0.37 20.07
CA LYS A 157 -7.21 0.45 20.17
C LYS A 157 -7.66 1.08 18.84
N LEU A 158 -6.83 0.99 17.80
CA LEU A 158 -7.17 1.55 16.50
C LEU A 158 -8.24 0.67 15.81
N PRO A 159 -9.18 1.28 15.04
CA PRO A 159 -10.25 0.57 14.35
C PRO A 159 -9.74 -0.11 13.07
N LEU A 160 -8.77 -1.01 13.22
CA LEU A 160 -8.09 -1.70 12.13
C LEU A 160 -8.92 -2.89 11.61
N ASP A 161 -8.95 -3.07 10.29
CA ASP A 161 -9.67 -4.14 9.59
C ASP A 161 -8.99 -5.51 9.76
N LYS A 162 -7.64 -5.54 9.83
CA LYS A 162 -6.80 -6.73 10.13
C LYS A 162 -7.10 -7.94 9.22
N LYS A 163 -7.17 -7.70 7.91
CA LYS A 163 -7.60 -8.72 6.91
C LYS A 163 -6.49 -9.60 6.35
N LYS A 164 -5.22 -9.41 6.75
CA LYS A 164 -4.10 -10.24 6.27
C LYS A 164 -4.26 -11.74 6.52
N GLY A 165 -5.08 -12.17 7.49
CA GLY A 165 -5.37 -13.59 7.72
C GLY A 165 -6.23 -14.27 6.64
N ILE A 166 -6.88 -13.51 5.74
CA ILE A 166 -7.73 -14.08 4.68
C ILE A 166 -6.92 -14.95 3.69
N VAL A 167 -5.64 -14.62 3.49
CA VAL A 167 -4.74 -15.35 2.59
C VAL A 167 -3.93 -16.45 3.30
N GLU A 168 -4.26 -16.76 4.56
CA GLU A 168 -3.69 -17.90 5.30
C GLU A 168 -4.59 -19.12 5.07
N ILE A 169 -4.41 -19.79 3.93
CA ILE A 169 -5.18 -20.97 3.53
C ILE A 169 -4.31 -22.22 3.70
N ASP A 170 -4.81 -23.23 4.41
CA ASP A 170 -4.09 -24.47 4.67
C ASP A 170 -3.62 -25.14 3.37
N GLY A 171 -2.34 -25.48 3.33
CA GLY A 171 -1.71 -26.12 2.16
C GLY A 171 -1.39 -25.18 1.00
N MET A 172 -1.61 -23.86 1.14
CA MET A 172 -1.24 -22.86 0.14
C MET A 172 -0.18 -21.90 0.69
N ASN A 173 0.78 -21.53 -0.15
CA ASN A 173 1.60 -20.35 0.12
C ASN A 173 0.80 -19.06 -0.16
N LYS A 174 1.32 -17.90 0.24
CA LYS A 174 0.62 -16.61 0.10
C LYS A 174 0.23 -16.30 -1.35
N ALA A 175 1.11 -16.57 -2.32
CA ALA A 175 0.84 -16.29 -3.74
C ALA A 175 -0.25 -17.21 -4.29
N GLU A 176 -0.21 -18.50 -3.95
CA GLU A 176 -1.24 -19.47 -4.31
C GLU A 176 -2.61 -19.10 -3.71
N ALA A 177 -2.63 -18.67 -2.45
CA ALA A 177 -3.85 -18.23 -1.78
C ALA A 177 -4.44 -16.97 -2.44
N ILE A 178 -3.61 -15.99 -2.79
CA ILE A 178 -4.01 -14.79 -3.53
C ILE A 178 -4.64 -15.17 -4.87
N GLU A 179 -3.95 -15.99 -5.67
CA GLU A 179 -4.44 -16.43 -6.98
C GLU A 179 -5.75 -17.22 -6.87
N SER A 180 -5.83 -18.13 -5.89
CA SER A 180 -7.02 -18.93 -5.62
C SER A 180 -8.22 -18.05 -5.28
N LEU A 181 -8.07 -17.10 -4.35
CA LEU A 181 -9.14 -16.18 -3.96
C LEU A 181 -9.56 -15.28 -5.12
N TRP A 182 -8.62 -14.77 -5.90
CA TRP A 182 -8.92 -13.94 -7.07
C TRP A 182 -9.77 -14.70 -8.10
N LYS A 183 -9.50 -15.98 -8.33
CA LYS A 183 -10.22 -16.83 -9.28
C LYS A 183 -11.56 -17.37 -8.75
N THR A 184 -11.65 -17.64 -7.45
CA THR A 184 -12.75 -18.47 -6.90
C THR A 184 -13.61 -17.77 -5.85
N ASP A 185 -13.08 -16.77 -5.13
CA ASP A 185 -13.80 -16.04 -4.08
C ASP A 185 -13.48 -14.53 -4.16
N ARG A 186 -14.02 -13.91 -5.20
CA ARG A 186 -13.81 -12.47 -5.49
C ARG A 186 -14.18 -11.58 -4.31
N LYS A 187 -15.18 -11.97 -3.51
CA LYS A 187 -15.62 -11.18 -2.35
C LYS A 187 -14.53 -11.16 -1.27
N LYS A 188 -13.99 -12.31 -0.86
CA LYS A 188 -12.89 -12.35 0.11
C LYS A 188 -11.63 -11.69 -0.42
N PHE A 189 -11.33 -11.88 -1.71
CA PHE A 189 -10.22 -11.19 -2.35
C PHE A 189 -10.36 -9.66 -2.25
N MET A 190 -11.55 -9.12 -2.50
CA MET A 190 -11.85 -7.69 -2.34
C MET A 190 -11.74 -7.22 -0.88
N GLU A 191 -12.21 -8.01 0.09
CA GLU A 191 -12.08 -7.68 1.52
C GLU A 191 -10.63 -7.63 1.97
N TYR A 192 -9.82 -8.60 1.53
CA TYR A 192 -8.38 -8.65 1.75
C TYR A 192 -7.69 -7.39 1.20
N CYS A 193 -7.89 -7.07 -0.09
CA CYS A 193 -7.29 -5.88 -0.73
C CYS A 193 -7.68 -4.56 -0.04
N LYS A 194 -8.94 -4.44 0.42
CA LYS A 194 -9.40 -3.19 1.10
C LYS A 194 -8.73 -2.99 2.44
N GLY A 195 -8.56 -4.06 3.21
CA GLY A 195 -8.10 -3.97 4.59
C GLY A 195 -6.70 -3.34 4.68
N ASP A 196 -5.81 -3.70 3.78
CA ASP A 196 -4.41 -3.28 3.87
C ASP A 196 -4.20 -1.77 3.71
N THR A 197 -4.80 -1.18 2.67
CA THR A 197 -4.66 0.27 2.46
C THR A 197 -5.40 1.10 3.49
N ARG A 198 -6.52 0.60 4.01
CA ARG A 198 -7.25 1.25 5.10
C ARG A 198 -6.45 1.22 6.40
N ASP A 199 -5.90 0.06 6.76
CA ASP A 199 -5.06 -0.09 7.95
C ASP A 199 -3.82 0.80 7.88
N VAL A 200 -3.17 0.87 6.72
CA VAL A 200 -2.01 1.76 6.50
C VAL A 200 -2.39 3.23 6.65
N LEU A 201 -3.55 3.66 6.14
CA LEU A 201 -4.01 5.04 6.30
C LEU A 201 -4.40 5.36 7.74
N ILE A 202 -5.01 4.42 8.46
CA ILE A 202 -5.31 4.58 9.90
C ILE A 202 -4.02 4.75 10.71
N LEU A 203 -3.00 3.93 10.44
CA LEU A 203 -1.69 4.07 11.07
C LEU A 203 -1.05 5.43 10.76
N TYR A 204 -1.16 5.90 9.52
CA TYR A 204 -0.68 7.23 9.13
C TYR A 204 -1.39 8.32 9.93
N ASN A 205 -2.73 8.33 9.98
CA ASN A 205 -3.50 9.34 10.71
C ASN A 205 -3.17 9.33 12.21
N TYR A 206 -3.02 8.14 12.80
CA TYR A 206 -2.60 8.02 14.19
C TYR A 206 -1.22 8.62 14.45
N ILE A 207 -0.21 8.27 13.65
CA ILE A 207 1.17 8.71 13.86
C ILE A 207 1.35 10.20 13.55
N PHE A 208 0.74 10.70 12.49
CA PHE A 208 0.95 12.06 11.98
C PHE A 208 -0.05 13.08 12.51
N LYS A 209 -1.33 12.72 12.62
CA LYS A 209 -2.41 13.64 13.01
C LYS A 209 -2.84 13.47 14.48
N GLY A 210 -2.44 12.36 15.13
CA GLY A 210 -2.88 12.03 16.48
C GLY A 210 -4.34 11.57 16.55
N GLU A 211 -4.94 11.24 15.41
CA GLU A 211 -6.32 10.78 15.31
C GLU A 211 -6.39 9.28 15.62
N GLY A 212 -7.28 8.85 16.53
CA GLY A 212 -7.45 7.42 16.84
C GLY A 212 -7.62 7.05 18.32
N ILE A 213 -7.78 8.03 19.22
CA ILE A 213 -8.23 7.78 20.59
C ILE A 213 -9.42 8.70 20.86
N SER A 214 -10.62 8.19 20.62
CA SER A 214 -11.86 8.69 21.25
C SER A 214 -12.20 7.79 22.43
#